data_AF-A0A7V2XLB1-F1
#
_entry.id   AF-A0A7V2XLB1-F1
#
_cell.length_a   1.000
_cell.length_b   1.000
_cell.length_c   1.000
_cell.angle_alpha   90.00
_cell.angle_beta   90.00
_cell.angle_gamma   90.00
#
_symmetry.space_group_name_H-M   'P 1'
#
loop_
_entity.id
_entity.type
_entity.pdbx_description
1 polymer ?
#
loop_
_entity_poly.entity_id
_entity_poly.type
_entity_poly.pdbx_seq_one_letter_code
_entity_poly.pdbx_strand_id
1 'polypeptide(L)'
;MSMKRVSIRQAGKSDWPAIQSLLLANQLPLDGAEAHLSTFVVAASGAEVVGVAGAEVYGDAALLRSVAVAPGLHRQGIGESLVGLVLQEAKRRGIRQVFLLTTTAAEYFPKFGFERLPREQAPRSLQASAEFQGACPASAVFMGVTLLEAPRTDSSLPVAILGAGPVGLAAAARLIERGIEPLILEAGSSVGANLLSYGHVRLFSPWRYNVDHAMAAMLKRAGWQPPPEDVLPLAREVVERVLQLFAELPEVARALKLNSQVLSVSRDSFDKVKTAGREQAPFVIRVMDGHRPIEFKARAVIDATGTWSHPNPLGANGLPAIGEIEHRDRVFYGIPDVLGQDRSRYAGKRTLVVGAGHSAANALLGLAELARLEPETRLAWAVRTSTLTRVFGGGAADALPARGQLGSDLRALRDGGQLEFHGGLRVMEIRTESGRLVVEGLNQGGKVVRVEGVDEIICATGQRPDLSLASELRLKLDPWLESTEALGPLIDPNLHSCGTVRPHGHRELSHPEPNFYTLGVKSYGRAPTFLMATGFEQARSVVAAIAGDLAVADRVELDLPETGVCSIGAALAGQKKAEGLSCCG
;
A
#
# COMPACT_ATOMS: atom_id res chain seq x y z
N MET A 1 -61.38 -7.05 23.32
CA MET A 1 -60.78 -6.72 22.00
C MET A 1 -59.42 -7.40 21.92
N SER A 2 -59.23 -8.28 20.93
CA SER A 2 -57.97 -9.02 20.75
C SER A 2 -56.85 -8.05 20.36
N MET A 3 -55.74 -8.00 21.12
CA MET A 3 -54.54 -7.28 20.72
C MET A 3 -54.02 -7.91 19.43
N LYS A 4 -54.14 -7.19 18.29
CA LYS A 4 -53.50 -7.59 17.04
C LYS A 4 -51.99 -7.71 17.31
N ARG A 5 -51.41 -8.87 16.98
CA ARG A 5 -49.99 -9.15 17.19
C ARG A 5 -49.16 -8.22 16.29
N VAL A 6 -48.37 -7.34 16.88
CA VAL A 6 -47.44 -6.48 16.15
C VAL A 6 -46.22 -7.31 15.72
N SER A 7 -45.87 -7.29 14.44
CA SER A 7 -44.65 -7.90 13.90
C SER A 7 -43.66 -6.83 13.49
N ILE A 8 -42.36 -7.13 13.56
CA ILE A 8 -41.29 -6.21 13.14
C ILE A 8 -40.52 -6.86 12.00
N ARG A 9 -40.29 -6.10 10.95
CA ARG A 9 -39.59 -6.56 9.74
C ARG A 9 -38.85 -5.41 9.05
N GLN A 10 -37.95 -5.77 8.14
CA GLN A 10 -37.32 -4.80 7.25
C GLN A 10 -38.36 -4.12 6.36
N ALA A 11 -38.17 -2.82 6.10
CA ALA A 11 -39.01 -2.03 5.22
C ALA A 11 -38.77 -2.40 3.75
N GLY A 12 -39.85 -2.49 2.97
CA GLY A 12 -39.83 -2.59 1.52
C GLY A 12 -40.27 -1.29 0.86
N LYS A 13 -40.08 -1.17 -0.46
CA LYS A 13 -40.48 0.02 -1.24
C LYS A 13 -41.97 0.36 -1.08
N SER A 14 -42.82 -0.65 -0.94
CA SER A 14 -44.28 -0.46 -0.75
C SER A 14 -44.65 0.13 0.61
N ASP A 15 -43.75 0.09 1.61
CA ASP A 15 -44.03 0.64 2.94
C ASP A 15 -43.79 2.16 3.01
N TRP A 16 -43.09 2.73 2.02
CA TRP A 16 -42.68 4.14 2.05
C TRP A 16 -43.84 5.13 2.25
N PRO A 17 -44.99 5.02 1.56
CA PRO A 17 -46.10 5.95 1.78
C PRO A 17 -46.62 5.95 3.22
N ALA A 18 -46.64 4.78 3.86
CA ALA A 18 -47.08 4.62 5.25
C ALA A 18 -46.01 5.14 6.24
N ILE A 19 -44.73 4.89 5.96
CA ILE A 19 -43.60 5.46 6.72
C ILE A 19 -43.63 6.99 6.66
N GLN A 20 -43.76 7.56 5.46
CA GLN A 20 -43.81 9.00 5.25
C GLN A 20 -44.95 9.65 6.04
N SER A 21 -46.15 9.05 5.99
CA SER A 21 -47.32 9.51 6.73
C SER A 21 -47.07 9.50 8.24
N LEU A 22 -46.43 8.43 8.75
CA LEU A 22 -46.12 8.28 10.17
C LEU A 22 -45.05 9.27 10.65
N LEU A 23 -44.02 9.52 9.84
CA LEU A 23 -42.97 10.50 10.14
C LEU A 23 -43.54 11.92 10.19
N LEU A 24 -44.37 12.31 9.21
CA LEU A 24 -45.05 13.60 9.20
C LEU A 24 -45.96 13.79 10.42
N ALA A 25 -46.73 12.76 10.79
CA ALA A 25 -47.59 12.80 11.97
C ALA A 25 -46.80 12.98 13.29
N ASN A 26 -45.53 12.56 13.31
CA ASN A 26 -44.62 12.73 14.45
C ASN A 26 -43.67 13.92 14.29
N GLN A 27 -43.89 14.79 13.29
CA GLN A 27 -43.07 15.98 13.02
C GLN A 27 -41.58 15.65 12.81
N LEU A 28 -41.28 14.48 12.23
CA LEU A 28 -39.92 14.07 11.90
C LEU A 28 -39.58 14.44 10.44
N PRO A 29 -38.33 14.84 10.18
CA PRO A 29 -37.90 15.22 8.85
C PRO A 29 -37.92 14.03 7.87
N LEU A 30 -38.28 14.32 6.61
CA LEU A 30 -38.28 13.35 5.51
C LEU A 30 -37.03 13.44 4.63
N ASP A 31 -36.31 14.54 4.69
CA ASP A 31 -35.21 14.83 3.76
C ASP A 31 -34.13 13.76 3.83
N GLY A 32 -33.84 13.14 2.68
CA GLY A 32 -32.88 12.05 2.53
C GLY A 32 -33.32 10.68 3.05
N ALA A 33 -34.47 10.57 3.76
CA ALA A 33 -34.85 9.31 4.41
C ALA A 33 -35.19 8.19 3.41
N GLU A 34 -35.82 8.50 2.28
CA GLU A 34 -36.18 7.49 1.26
C GLU A 34 -34.96 6.81 0.64
N ALA A 35 -33.86 7.56 0.45
CA ALA A 35 -32.61 7.06 -0.10
C ALA A 35 -32.00 5.94 0.78
N HIS A 36 -32.34 5.93 2.07
CA HIS A 36 -31.86 4.96 3.04
C HIS A 36 -32.92 3.91 3.41
N LEU A 37 -34.02 3.76 2.67
CA LEU A 37 -35.10 2.81 3.00
C LEU A 37 -34.60 1.36 3.23
N SER A 38 -33.52 0.95 2.57
CA SER A 38 -32.92 -0.39 2.72
C SER A 38 -32.43 -0.74 4.14
N THR A 39 -32.29 0.26 5.02
CA THR A 39 -31.87 0.13 6.42
C THR A 39 -32.97 0.52 7.40
N PHE A 40 -34.20 0.70 6.91
CA PHE A 40 -35.37 0.95 7.74
C PHE A 40 -36.02 -0.36 8.16
N VAL A 41 -36.61 -0.34 9.35
CA VAL A 41 -37.44 -1.39 9.90
C VAL A 41 -38.80 -0.81 10.28
N VAL A 42 -39.85 -1.60 10.08
CA VAL A 42 -41.23 -1.23 10.38
C VAL A 42 -41.85 -2.21 11.36
N ALA A 43 -42.68 -1.67 12.25
CA ALA A 43 -43.60 -2.44 13.08
C ALA A 43 -44.97 -2.43 12.38
N ALA A 44 -45.54 -3.61 12.12
CA ALA A 44 -46.78 -3.77 11.40
C ALA A 44 -47.84 -4.46 12.27
N SER A 45 -49.06 -3.94 12.25
CA SER A 45 -50.26 -4.55 12.84
C SER A 45 -51.18 -5.01 11.70
N GLY A 46 -50.97 -6.25 11.22
CA GLY A 46 -51.56 -6.70 9.97
C GLY A 46 -50.92 -6.00 8.77
N ALA A 47 -51.71 -5.27 7.98
CA ALA A 47 -51.24 -4.51 6.81
C ALA A 47 -50.83 -3.06 7.15
N GLU A 48 -51.08 -2.61 8.37
CA GLU A 48 -50.86 -1.22 8.78
C GLU A 48 -49.47 -1.06 9.43
N VAL A 49 -48.69 -0.08 8.97
CA VAL A 49 -47.42 0.30 9.60
C VAL A 49 -47.72 1.18 10.81
N VAL A 50 -47.41 0.67 11.99
CA VAL A 50 -47.68 1.31 13.30
C VAL A 50 -46.40 1.80 13.99
N GLY A 51 -45.23 1.58 13.40
CA GLY A 51 -43.96 2.08 13.90
C GLY A 51 -42.84 1.97 12.86
N VAL A 52 -41.82 2.80 12.99
CA VAL A 52 -40.66 2.82 12.09
C VAL A 52 -39.40 3.25 12.85
N ALA A 53 -38.25 2.72 12.43
CA ALA A 53 -36.92 3.21 12.78
C ALA A 53 -35.98 3.02 11.59
N GLY A 54 -35.06 3.95 11.35
CA GLY A 54 -34.12 3.89 10.22
C GLY A 54 -32.71 4.24 10.63
N ALA A 55 -31.73 3.81 9.81
CA ALA A 55 -30.34 4.20 9.98
C ALA A 55 -29.73 4.62 8.65
N GLU A 56 -29.05 5.77 8.61
CA GLU A 56 -28.21 6.15 7.47
C GLU A 56 -26.82 5.58 7.66
N VAL A 57 -26.25 4.93 6.64
CA VAL A 57 -24.95 4.25 6.76
C VAL A 57 -23.88 5.05 6.04
N TYR A 58 -22.81 5.36 6.76
CA TYR A 58 -21.68 6.17 6.32
C TYR A 58 -20.37 5.47 6.65
N GLY A 59 -19.98 4.49 5.82
CA GLY A 59 -18.80 3.67 6.06
C GLY A 59 -19.00 2.75 7.27
N ASP A 60 -18.16 2.89 8.29
CA ASP A 60 -18.19 2.13 9.54
C ASP A 60 -19.02 2.82 10.65
N ALA A 61 -19.65 3.96 10.36
CA ALA A 61 -20.57 4.67 11.24
C ALA A 61 -21.99 4.69 10.65
N ALA A 62 -23.00 4.81 11.52
CA ALA A 62 -24.38 5.05 11.09
C ALA A 62 -25.08 6.11 11.93
N LEU A 63 -26.07 6.78 11.33
CA LEU A 63 -26.94 7.74 11.99
C LEU A 63 -28.34 7.13 12.15
N LEU A 64 -28.72 6.78 13.38
CA LEU A 64 -30.09 6.39 13.73
C LEU A 64 -31.01 7.61 13.57
N ARG A 65 -32.03 7.48 12.74
CA ARG A 65 -33.03 8.52 12.48
C ARG A 65 -34.44 7.94 12.38
N SER A 66 -35.42 8.83 12.26
CA SER A 66 -36.79 8.47 11.88
C SER A 66 -37.42 7.40 12.80
N VAL A 67 -37.21 7.51 14.12
CA VAL A 67 -37.78 6.61 15.12
C VAL A 67 -39.16 7.14 15.55
N ALA A 68 -40.23 6.46 15.15
CA ALA A 68 -41.61 6.85 15.45
C ALA A 68 -42.52 5.65 15.72
N VAL A 69 -43.52 5.85 16.58
CA VAL A 69 -44.59 4.87 16.86
C VAL A 69 -45.93 5.60 16.74
N ALA A 70 -46.95 4.92 16.22
CA ALA A 70 -48.26 5.50 16.04
C ALA A 70 -48.86 5.98 17.39
N PRO A 71 -49.56 7.13 17.42
CA PRO A 71 -50.27 7.61 18.61
C PRO A 71 -51.20 6.52 19.18
N GLY A 72 -51.22 6.38 20.51
CA GLY A 72 -52.00 5.34 21.20
C GLY A 72 -51.31 3.97 21.37
N LEU A 73 -50.20 3.71 20.67
CA LEU A 73 -49.40 2.48 20.80
C LEU A 73 -48.06 2.67 21.54
N HIS A 74 -47.85 3.86 22.09
CA HIS A 74 -46.70 4.17 22.94
C HIS A 74 -46.69 3.33 24.23
N ARG A 75 -45.50 3.14 24.81
CA ARG A 75 -45.27 2.38 26.06
C ARG A 75 -45.64 0.89 26.00
N GLN A 76 -45.79 0.32 24.80
CA GLN A 76 -46.02 -1.12 24.58
C GLN A 76 -44.76 -1.88 24.12
N GLY A 77 -43.57 -1.27 24.25
CA GLY A 77 -42.29 -1.88 23.83
C GLY A 77 -41.98 -1.82 22.33
N ILE A 78 -42.90 -1.34 21.48
CA ILE A 78 -42.70 -1.32 20.01
C ILE A 78 -41.44 -0.52 19.60
N GLY A 79 -41.27 0.69 20.13
CA GLY A 79 -40.09 1.51 19.83
C GLY A 79 -38.79 0.86 20.31
N GLU A 80 -38.85 0.09 21.40
CA GLU A 80 -37.68 -0.61 21.93
C GLU A 80 -37.23 -1.74 21.02
N SER A 81 -38.18 -2.54 20.56
CA SER A 81 -37.92 -3.61 19.61
C SER A 81 -37.45 -3.08 18.25
N LEU A 82 -37.96 -1.92 17.80
CA LEU A 82 -37.50 -1.26 16.56
C LEU A 82 -36.04 -0.82 16.66
N VAL A 83 -35.68 -0.05 17.70
CA VAL A 83 -34.30 0.41 17.91
C VAL A 83 -33.36 -0.78 18.09
N GLY A 84 -33.75 -1.78 18.88
CA GLY A 84 -32.96 -3.00 19.07
C GLY A 84 -32.63 -3.71 17.75
N LEU A 85 -33.62 -3.85 16.85
CA LEU A 85 -33.41 -4.48 15.55
C LEU A 85 -32.49 -3.65 14.64
N VAL A 86 -32.60 -2.31 14.65
CA VAL A 86 -31.70 -1.43 13.89
C VAL A 86 -30.25 -1.60 14.37
N LEU A 87 -30.00 -1.60 15.68
CA LEU A 87 -28.66 -1.79 16.23
C LEU A 87 -28.11 -3.19 15.93
N GLN A 88 -28.95 -4.22 15.98
CA GLN A 88 -28.55 -5.58 15.62
C GLN A 88 -28.16 -5.69 14.14
N GLU A 89 -28.94 -5.09 13.24
CA GLU A 89 -28.65 -5.06 11.81
C GLU A 89 -27.39 -4.23 11.53
N ALA A 90 -27.20 -3.11 12.24
CA ALA A 90 -25.99 -2.31 12.15
C ALA A 90 -24.75 -3.13 12.52
N LYS A 91 -24.81 -3.88 13.63
CA LYS A 91 -23.75 -4.79 14.05
C LYS A 91 -23.47 -5.89 13.01
N ARG A 92 -24.50 -6.47 12.40
CA ARG A 92 -24.38 -7.48 11.33
C ARG A 92 -23.69 -6.92 10.08
N ARG A 93 -23.86 -5.63 9.82
CA ARG A 93 -23.22 -4.90 8.71
C ARG A 93 -21.80 -4.42 9.04
N GLY A 94 -21.28 -4.70 10.23
CA GLY A 94 -19.95 -4.27 10.65
C GLY A 94 -19.85 -2.79 11.03
N ILE A 95 -20.98 -2.13 11.29
CA ILE A 95 -20.99 -0.74 11.77
C ILE A 95 -20.47 -0.71 13.21
N ARG A 96 -19.45 0.10 13.44
CA ARG A 96 -18.74 0.21 14.73
C ARG A 96 -19.46 1.11 15.71
N GLN A 97 -19.96 2.25 15.21
CA GLN A 97 -20.62 3.27 16.03
C GLN A 97 -21.92 3.71 15.38
N VAL A 98 -22.94 3.87 16.21
CA VAL A 98 -24.23 4.44 15.79
C VAL A 98 -24.44 5.73 16.57
N PHE A 99 -24.82 6.78 15.87
CA PHE A 99 -25.07 8.10 16.42
C PHE A 99 -26.52 8.49 16.22
N LEU A 100 -27.00 9.48 16.96
CA LEU A 100 -28.31 10.08 16.75
C LEU A 100 -28.29 11.56 17.13
N LEU A 101 -29.25 12.29 16.58
CA LEU A 101 -29.62 13.64 17.00
C LEU A 101 -31.04 13.58 17.57
N THR A 102 -31.25 14.15 18.74
CA THR A 102 -32.58 14.19 19.35
C THR A 102 -32.85 15.49 20.10
N THR A 103 -34.06 16.02 19.94
CA THR A 103 -34.54 17.21 20.67
C THR A 103 -35.41 16.84 21.87
N THR A 104 -36.20 15.76 21.76
CA THR A 104 -37.25 15.42 22.73
C THR A 104 -37.05 14.08 23.44
N ALA A 105 -36.09 13.25 23.00
CA ALA A 105 -35.94 11.86 23.47
C ALA A 105 -34.54 11.55 24.02
N ALA A 106 -33.78 12.56 24.46
CA ALA A 106 -32.42 12.38 25.01
C ALA A 106 -32.36 11.48 26.25
N GLU A 107 -33.46 11.34 26.99
CA GLU A 107 -33.59 10.44 28.15
C GLU A 107 -34.04 9.02 27.78
N TYR A 108 -34.48 8.79 26.53
CA TYR A 108 -34.98 7.49 26.08
C TYR A 108 -33.85 6.57 25.60
N PHE A 109 -32.86 7.12 24.89
CA PHE A 109 -31.79 6.35 24.26
C PHE A 109 -30.71 5.77 25.19
N PRO A 110 -30.44 6.31 26.40
CA PRO A 110 -29.47 5.71 27.32
C PRO A 110 -29.71 4.23 27.64
N LYS A 111 -30.97 3.78 27.63
CA LYS A 111 -31.29 2.36 27.87
C LYS A 111 -30.78 1.39 26.78
N PHE A 112 -30.41 1.90 25.60
CA PHE A 112 -29.75 1.12 24.55
C PHE A 112 -28.23 1.33 24.51
N GLY A 113 -27.67 2.00 25.54
CA GLY A 113 -26.23 2.27 25.64
C GLY A 113 -25.78 3.53 24.91
N PHE A 114 -26.69 4.41 24.47
CA PHE A 114 -26.29 5.70 23.91
C PHE A 114 -25.88 6.66 25.00
N GLU A 115 -24.73 7.30 24.81
CA GLU A 115 -24.18 8.32 25.69
C GLU A 115 -24.22 9.69 25.00
N ARG A 116 -24.34 10.77 25.78
CA ARG A 116 -24.27 12.13 25.25
C ARG A 116 -22.85 12.45 24.84
N LEU A 117 -22.66 12.98 23.64
CA LEU A 117 -21.37 13.36 23.09
C LEU A 117 -21.40 14.84 22.64
N PRO A 118 -20.28 15.56 22.73
CA PRO A 118 -20.14 16.85 22.08
C PRO A 118 -20.34 16.71 20.56
N ARG A 119 -21.07 17.64 19.94
CA ARG A 119 -21.42 17.55 18.51
C ARG A 119 -20.18 17.68 17.61
N GLU A 120 -19.12 18.29 18.11
CA GLU A 120 -17.80 18.39 17.46
C GLU A 120 -17.12 17.02 17.32
N GLN A 121 -17.51 16.02 18.11
CA GLN A 121 -17.01 14.65 18.01
C GLN A 121 -17.74 13.81 16.96
N ALA A 122 -18.73 14.38 16.26
CA ALA A 122 -19.40 13.69 15.17
C ALA A 122 -18.39 13.35 14.05
N PRO A 123 -18.31 12.09 13.59
CA PRO A 123 -17.49 11.71 12.45
C PRO A 123 -17.76 12.59 11.23
N ARG A 124 -16.72 12.97 10.50
CA ARG A 124 -16.87 13.78 9.27
C ARG A 124 -17.79 13.13 8.24
N SER A 125 -17.83 11.80 8.21
CA SER A 125 -18.73 11.04 7.34
C SER A 125 -20.22 11.34 7.61
N LEU A 126 -20.58 11.71 8.84
CA LEU A 126 -21.94 12.11 9.21
C LEU A 126 -22.27 13.57 8.85
N GLN A 127 -21.28 14.42 8.56
CA GLN A 127 -21.52 15.81 8.14
C GLN A 127 -22.18 15.91 6.75
N ALA A 128 -22.14 14.82 5.97
CA ALA A 128 -22.84 14.72 4.69
C ALA A 128 -24.35 14.47 4.85
N SER A 129 -24.85 14.15 6.05
CA SER A 129 -26.27 13.86 6.25
C SER A 129 -27.13 15.11 6.23
N ALA A 130 -28.36 14.96 5.73
CA ALA A 130 -29.36 16.03 5.76
C ALA A 130 -29.66 16.51 7.20
N GLU A 131 -29.56 15.61 8.19
CA GLU A 131 -29.74 15.89 9.62
C GLU A 131 -28.66 16.85 10.17
N PHE A 132 -27.42 16.78 9.66
CA PHE A 132 -26.35 17.70 10.02
C PHE A 132 -26.31 18.97 9.15
N GLN A 133 -26.93 18.95 7.97
CA GLN A 133 -27.00 20.08 7.02
C GLN A 133 -28.19 21.01 7.24
N GLY A 134 -28.98 20.82 8.30
CA GLY A 134 -30.02 21.76 8.73
C GLY A 134 -31.39 21.17 9.01
N ALA A 135 -31.62 19.87 8.76
CA ALA A 135 -32.91 19.24 9.06
C ALA A 135 -33.18 19.09 10.57
N CYS A 136 -32.13 19.04 11.41
CA CYS A 136 -32.25 19.12 12.86
C CYS A 136 -31.71 20.46 13.39
N PRO A 137 -32.40 21.09 14.37
CA PRO A 137 -31.94 22.35 14.96
C PRO A 137 -30.56 22.22 15.63
N ALA A 138 -29.83 23.33 15.71
CA ALA A 138 -28.52 23.38 16.38
C ALA A 138 -28.59 22.93 17.86
N SER A 139 -29.76 23.06 18.49
CA SER A 139 -30.04 22.66 19.87
C SER A 139 -30.27 21.15 20.09
N ALA A 140 -30.27 20.32 19.04
CA ALA A 140 -30.44 18.87 19.19
C ALA A 140 -29.25 18.24 19.94
N VAL A 141 -29.55 17.38 20.92
CA VAL A 141 -28.55 16.61 21.68
C VAL A 141 -27.96 15.54 20.76
N PHE A 142 -26.64 15.50 20.66
CA PHE A 142 -25.91 14.47 19.95
C PHE A 142 -25.58 13.31 20.91
N MET A 143 -25.87 12.09 20.48
CA MET A 143 -25.61 10.88 21.27
C MET A 143 -24.98 9.81 20.40
N GLY A 144 -24.16 8.95 21.00
CA GLY A 144 -23.50 7.84 20.31
C GLY A 144 -23.45 6.56 21.14
N VAL A 145 -23.47 5.41 20.48
CA VAL A 145 -23.23 4.09 21.06
C VAL A 145 -22.17 3.37 20.24
N THR A 146 -21.24 2.71 20.93
CA THR A 146 -20.24 1.84 20.29
C THR A 146 -20.78 0.41 20.27
N LEU A 147 -21.03 -0.12 19.07
CA LEU A 147 -21.56 -1.48 18.86
C LEU A 147 -20.44 -2.53 18.76
N LEU A 148 -19.28 -2.11 18.28
CA LEU A 148 -18.05 -2.89 18.20
C LEU A 148 -16.94 -2.07 18.82
N GLU A 149 -16.39 -2.51 19.96
CA GLU A 149 -15.23 -1.85 20.56
C GLU A 149 -14.08 -1.84 19.57
N ALA A 150 -13.31 -0.75 19.52
CA ALA A 150 -12.00 -0.81 18.90
C ALA A 150 -11.22 -1.95 19.58
N PRO A 151 -10.48 -2.79 18.83
CA PRO A 151 -9.71 -3.84 19.45
C PRO A 151 -8.81 -3.21 20.50
N ARG A 152 -9.06 -3.55 21.78
CA ARG A 152 -8.22 -3.12 22.90
C ARG A 152 -6.88 -3.80 22.71
N THR A 153 -5.97 -3.08 22.07
CA THR A 153 -4.59 -3.52 21.97
C THR A 153 -3.94 -3.32 23.33
N ASP A 154 -3.28 -4.36 23.84
CA ASP A 154 -2.46 -4.25 25.02
C ASP A 154 -1.34 -3.24 24.73
N SER A 155 -1.45 -2.04 25.31
CA SER A 155 -0.51 -0.95 25.08
C SER A 155 0.87 -1.22 25.68
N SER A 156 1.00 -2.25 26.53
CA SER A 156 2.28 -2.71 27.07
C SER A 156 3.13 -3.48 26.05
N LEU A 157 2.51 -3.98 24.96
CA LEU A 157 3.22 -4.66 23.89
C LEU A 157 3.76 -3.66 22.84
N PRO A 158 4.92 -3.95 22.24
CA PRO A 158 5.53 -3.07 21.25
C PRO A 158 4.77 -3.11 19.92
N VAL A 159 5.11 -2.17 19.04
CA VAL A 159 4.79 -2.24 17.61
C VAL A 159 6.00 -2.84 16.89
N ALA A 160 5.82 -3.98 16.23
CA ALA A 160 6.91 -4.61 15.50
C ALA A 160 7.07 -4.03 14.10
N ILE A 161 8.31 -3.79 13.69
CA ILE A 161 8.70 -3.38 12.33
C ILE A 161 9.57 -4.49 11.76
N LEU A 162 9.15 -5.05 10.63
CA LEU A 162 9.87 -6.10 9.92
C LEU A 162 10.67 -5.45 8.78
N GLY A 163 11.99 -5.39 8.93
CA GLY A 163 12.93 -4.74 8.01
C GLY A 163 13.37 -3.35 8.47
N ALA A 164 14.68 -3.15 8.57
CA ALA A 164 15.35 -1.88 8.90
C ALA A 164 15.91 -1.19 7.64
N GLY A 165 15.13 -1.20 6.56
CA GLY A 165 15.35 -0.33 5.41
C GLY A 165 14.86 1.11 5.67
N PRO A 166 14.97 2.02 4.69
CA PRO A 166 14.58 3.42 4.85
C PRO A 166 13.16 3.61 5.41
N VAL A 167 12.19 2.86 4.87
CA VAL A 167 10.77 2.98 5.27
C VAL A 167 10.50 2.39 6.65
N GLY A 168 11.14 1.27 7.00
CA GLY A 168 11.02 0.67 8.33
C GLY A 168 11.61 1.58 9.41
N LEU A 169 12.78 2.18 9.16
CA LEU A 169 13.39 3.13 10.08
C LEU A 169 12.60 4.45 10.18
N ALA A 170 11.97 4.91 9.09
CA ALA A 170 11.02 6.02 9.16
C ALA A 170 9.84 5.69 10.08
N ALA A 171 9.26 4.48 9.98
CA ALA A 171 8.20 4.05 10.90
C ALA A 171 8.69 4.00 12.35
N ALA A 172 9.92 3.54 12.60
CA ALA A 172 10.53 3.55 13.93
C ALA A 172 10.66 4.97 14.49
N ALA A 173 11.16 5.92 13.69
CA ALA A 173 11.26 7.32 14.08
C ALA A 173 9.89 7.88 14.51
N ARG A 174 8.85 7.64 13.71
CA ARG A 174 7.49 8.11 14.03
C ARG A 174 6.90 7.47 15.29
N LEU A 175 7.20 6.20 15.55
CA LEU A 175 6.76 5.52 16.78
C LEU A 175 7.44 6.15 18.00
N ILE A 176 8.76 6.37 17.91
CA ILE A 176 9.57 6.99 18.97
C ILE A 176 9.11 8.44 19.25
N GLU A 177 8.82 9.25 18.21
CA GLU A 177 8.26 10.61 18.39
C GLU A 177 6.96 10.61 19.20
N ARG A 178 6.19 9.52 19.10
CA ARG A 178 4.92 9.34 19.80
C ARG A 178 5.04 8.59 21.14
N GLY A 179 6.27 8.27 21.57
CA GLY A 179 6.50 7.51 22.80
C GLY A 179 6.02 6.06 22.75
N ILE A 180 5.86 5.48 21.55
CA ILE A 180 5.47 4.08 21.36
C ILE A 180 6.74 3.26 21.14
N GLU A 181 6.93 2.21 21.96
CA GLU A 181 8.10 1.33 21.86
C GLU A 181 8.08 0.51 20.57
N PRO A 182 9.08 0.67 19.68
CA PRO A 182 9.23 -0.20 18.52
C PRO A 182 10.00 -1.49 18.87
N LEU A 183 9.71 -2.57 18.15
CA LEU A 183 10.54 -3.76 18.04
C LEU A 183 11.00 -3.88 16.57
N ILE A 184 12.26 -3.60 16.27
CA ILE A 184 12.75 -3.57 14.89
C ILE A 184 13.52 -4.85 14.61
N LEU A 185 13.08 -5.65 13.64
CA LEU A 185 13.65 -6.94 13.27
C LEU A 185 14.25 -6.84 11.87
N GLU A 186 15.58 -6.96 11.75
CA GLU A 186 16.31 -6.90 10.49
C GLU A 186 17.06 -8.21 10.24
N ALA A 187 16.88 -8.78 9.05
CA ALA A 187 17.53 -10.04 8.69
C ALA A 187 19.04 -9.89 8.46
N GLY A 188 19.48 -8.73 7.95
CA GLY A 188 20.88 -8.42 7.70
C GLY A 188 21.68 -8.11 8.97
N SER A 189 23.00 -8.11 8.82
CA SER A 189 23.96 -7.74 9.86
C SER A 189 24.11 -6.22 10.05
N SER A 190 23.40 -5.43 9.25
CA SER A 190 23.36 -3.97 9.29
C SER A 190 22.00 -3.46 8.78
N VAL A 191 21.65 -2.23 9.14
CA VAL A 191 20.49 -1.54 8.58
C VAL A 191 20.71 -1.21 7.11
N GLY A 192 19.63 -1.15 6.32
CA GLY A 192 19.73 -0.83 4.89
C GLY A 192 20.50 -1.88 4.07
N ALA A 193 20.59 -3.14 4.53
CA ALA A 193 21.37 -4.21 3.89
C ALA A 193 21.11 -4.34 2.37
N ASN A 194 19.85 -4.20 1.93
CA ASN A 194 19.51 -4.20 0.51
C ASN A 194 20.18 -3.04 -0.25
N LEU A 195 20.16 -1.81 0.29
CA LEU A 195 20.80 -0.65 -0.35
C LEU A 195 22.32 -0.85 -0.45
N LEU A 196 22.94 -1.47 0.56
CA LEU A 196 24.37 -1.78 0.53
C LEU A 196 24.71 -2.79 -0.58
N SER A 197 23.82 -3.74 -0.88
CA SER A 197 24.04 -4.74 -1.94
C SER A 197 24.18 -4.12 -3.34
N TYR A 198 23.66 -2.91 -3.54
CA TYR A 198 23.85 -2.11 -4.76
C TYR A 198 24.40 -0.72 -4.41
N GLY A 199 25.25 -0.65 -3.37
CA GLY A 199 25.72 0.61 -2.78
C GLY A 199 26.46 1.53 -3.75
N HIS A 200 26.97 1.01 -4.86
CA HIS A 200 27.64 1.75 -5.93
C HIS A 200 26.67 2.49 -6.87
N VAL A 201 25.37 2.17 -6.83
CA VAL A 201 24.37 2.77 -7.71
C VAL A 201 24.00 4.17 -7.20
N ARG A 202 24.03 5.16 -8.10
CA ARG A 202 23.51 6.51 -7.82
C ARG A 202 22.00 6.53 -7.91
N LEU A 203 21.34 7.04 -6.88
CA LEU A 203 19.89 7.22 -6.87
C LEU A 203 19.49 8.33 -7.85
N PHE A 204 18.30 8.23 -8.42
CA PHE A 204 17.75 9.21 -9.34
C PHE A 204 16.96 10.33 -8.63
N SER A 205 16.81 10.24 -7.30
CA SER A 205 16.18 11.24 -6.44
C SER A 205 17.23 11.97 -5.60
N PRO A 206 17.15 13.30 -5.45
CA PRO A 206 18.03 14.06 -4.58
C PRO A 206 17.78 13.79 -3.08
N TRP A 207 18.74 14.17 -2.23
CA TRP A 207 18.71 13.93 -0.78
C TRP A 207 17.39 14.33 -0.10
N ARG A 208 16.75 15.44 -0.52
CA ARG A 208 15.46 15.87 0.04
C ARG A 208 14.34 14.82 0.00
N TYR A 209 14.41 13.86 -0.93
CA TYR A 209 13.41 12.79 -1.06
C TYR A 209 13.88 11.44 -0.50
N ASN A 210 15.12 11.36 -0.01
CA ASN A 210 15.74 10.11 0.46
C ASN A 210 15.96 10.11 1.98
N VAL A 211 15.51 11.13 2.70
CA VAL A 211 15.61 11.24 4.16
C VAL A 211 14.23 11.58 4.73
N ASP A 212 13.73 10.77 5.66
CA ASP A 212 12.49 11.08 6.39
C ASP A 212 12.70 12.25 7.37
N HIS A 213 11.66 13.08 7.51
CA HIS A 213 11.71 14.26 8.36
C HIS A 213 11.86 13.95 9.86
N ALA A 214 11.25 12.88 10.39
CA ALA A 214 11.41 12.52 11.80
C ALA A 214 12.81 11.98 12.08
N MET A 215 13.32 11.11 11.19
CA MET A 215 14.72 10.66 11.27
C MET A 215 15.68 11.85 11.25
N ALA A 216 15.51 12.79 10.30
CA ALA A 216 16.34 13.98 10.21
C ALA A 216 16.25 14.85 11.48
N ALA A 217 15.07 15.02 12.07
CA ALA A 217 14.89 15.81 13.29
C ALA A 217 15.57 15.17 14.50
N MET A 218 15.56 13.84 14.63
CA MET A 218 16.30 13.12 15.67
C MET A 218 17.81 13.24 15.47
N LEU A 219 18.28 12.99 14.26
CA LEU A 219 19.70 13.09 13.90
C LEU A 219 20.25 14.51 14.14
N LYS A 220 19.51 15.56 13.77
CA LYS A 220 19.92 16.96 14.01
C LYS A 220 20.12 17.25 15.49
N ARG A 221 19.27 16.70 16.38
CA ARG A 221 19.44 16.83 17.84
C ARG A 221 20.71 16.14 18.34
N ALA A 222 21.16 15.10 17.65
CA ALA A 222 22.42 14.40 17.91
C ALA A 222 23.64 15.01 17.19
N GLY A 223 23.50 16.20 16.57
CA GLY A 223 24.61 16.92 15.93
C GLY A 223 24.91 16.49 14.48
N TRP A 224 24.03 15.71 13.85
CA TRP A 224 24.16 15.33 12.43
C TRP A 224 24.08 16.54 11.50
N GLN A 225 24.97 16.57 10.51
CA GLN A 225 24.99 17.59 9.46
C GLN A 225 24.28 17.06 8.21
N PRO A 226 23.18 17.70 7.76
CA PRO A 226 22.45 17.22 6.61
C PRO A 226 23.29 17.36 5.33
N PRO A 227 23.20 16.39 4.40
CA PRO A 227 23.77 16.54 3.06
C PRO A 227 23.08 17.66 2.27
N PRO A 228 23.72 18.22 1.22
CA PRO A 228 23.08 19.18 0.32
C PRO A 228 21.84 18.58 -0.35
N GLU A 229 20.70 19.26 -0.23
CA GLU A 229 19.38 18.71 -0.55
C GLU A 229 19.21 18.29 -2.01
N ASP A 230 19.84 19.00 -2.95
CA ASP A 230 19.74 18.80 -4.41
C ASP A 230 20.71 17.74 -4.97
N VAL A 231 21.62 17.22 -4.15
CA VAL A 231 22.63 16.24 -4.62
C VAL A 231 22.02 14.84 -4.67
N LEU A 232 22.35 14.08 -5.72
CA LEU A 232 21.97 12.68 -5.89
C LEU A 232 22.94 11.76 -5.14
N PRO A 233 22.52 11.06 -4.07
CA PRO A 233 23.39 10.15 -3.34
C PRO A 233 23.63 8.84 -4.07
N LEU A 234 24.74 8.18 -3.73
CA LEU A 234 24.86 6.73 -3.89
C LEU A 234 23.96 6.00 -2.88
N ALA A 235 23.50 4.80 -3.23
CA ALA A 235 22.72 3.98 -2.31
C ALA A 235 23.47 3.70 -0.99
N ARG A 236 24.80 3.51 -1.03
CA ARG A 236 25.63 3.38 0.18
C ARG A 236 25.63 4.63 1.06
N GLU A 237 25.63 5.82 0.45
CA GLU A 237 25.68 7.07 1.20
C GLU A 237 24.41 7.26 2.02
N VAL A 238 23.24 6.85 1.51
CA VAL A 238 21.99 6.87 2.27
C VAL A 238 22.10 6.03 3.54
N VAL A 239 22.76 4.88 3.45
CA VAL A 239 22.96 4.01 4.61
C VAL A 239 23.96 4.63 5.58
N GLU A 240 25.18 4.94 5.11
CA GLU A 240 26.30 5.41 5.93
C GLU A 240 26.02 6.77 6.59
N ARG A 241 25.38 7.69 5.86
CA ARG A 241 25.20 9.08 6.31
C ARG A 241 23.86 9.34 6.99
N VAL A 242 22.94 8.38 6.98
CA VAL A 242 21.59 8.55 7.56
C VAL A 242 21.17 7.33 8.34
N LEU A 243 20.94 6.19 7.68
CA LEU A 243 20.29 5.04 8.32
C LEU A 243 21.13 4.46 9.46
N GLN A 244 22.44 4.33 9.25
CA GLN A 244 23.35 3.81 10.26
C GLN A 244 23.46 4.75 11.46
N LEU A 245 23.66 6.06 11.23
CA LEU A 245 23.71 7.05 12.30
C LEU A 245 22.39 7.10 13.09
N PHE A 246 21.25 6.91 12.40
CA PHE A 246 19.95 6.84 13.04
C PHE A 246 19.80 5.57 13.89
N ALA A 247 20.27 4.43 13.39
CA ALA A 247 20.27 3.16 14.09
C ALA A 247 21.17 3.17 15.34
N GLU A 248 22.22 3.99 15.35
CA GLU A 248 23.15 4.17 16.47
C GLU A 248 22.60 5.07 17.60
N LEU A 249 21.49 5.79 17.37
CA LEU A 249 20.83 6.55 18.44
C LEU A 249 20.38 5.60 19.56
N PRO A 250 20.60 5.93 20.85
CA PRO A 250 20.34 5.01 21.96
C PRO A 250 18.92 4.42 21.99
N GLU A 251 17.92 5.24 21.69
CA GLU A 251 16.51 4.84 21.62
C GLU A 251 16.22 3.86 20.47
N VAL A 252 16.94 3.95 19.36
CA VAL A 252 16.77 3.05 18.20
C VAL A 252 17.59 1.78 18.40
N ALA A 253 18.85 1.90 18.83
CA ALA A 253 19.75 0.79 19.08
C ALA A 253 19.18 -0.22 20.09
N ARG A 254 18.47 0.26 21.13
CA ARG A 254 17.79 -0.60 22.11
C ARG A 254 16.66 -1.44 21.49
N ALA A 255 15.97 -0.90 20.49
CA ALA A 255 14.83 -1.55 19.82
C ALA A 255 15.24 -2.43 18.64
N LEU A 256 16.44 -2.22 18.08
CA LEU A 256 16.92 -2.88 16.88
C LEU A 256 17.55 -4.25 17.17
N LYS A 257 17.08 -5.26 16.45
CA LYS A 257 17.65 -6.60 16.41
C LYS A 257 18.09 -6.92 14.98
N LEU A 258 19.41 -6.93 14.78
CA LEU A 258 20.05 -7.37 13.55
C LEU A 258 20.15 -8.90 13.51
N ASN A 259 20.47 -9.48 12.35
CA ASN A 259 20.57 -10.92 12.13
C ASN A 259 19.32 -11.70 12.59
N SER A 260 18.16 -11.06 12.49
CA SER A 260 16.87 -11.51 13.03
C SER A 260 15.88 -11.72 11.90
N GLN A 261 16.04 -12.82 11.16
CA GLN A 261 15.17 -13.14 10.02
C GLN A 261 13.77 -13.55 10.53
N VAL A 262 12.75 -12.78 10.16
CA VAL A 262 11.36 -13.13 10.43
C VAL A 262 10.93 -14.26 9.50
N LEU A 263 10.40 -15.34 10.09
CA LEU A 263 9.96 -16.54 9.38
C LEU A 263 8.45 -16.53 9.14
N SER A 264 7.68 -16.10 10.14
CA SER A 264 6.21 -16.04 10.05
C SER A 264 5.59 -15.10 11.06
N VAL A 265 4.39 -14.64 10.75
CA VAL A 265 3.55 -13.80 11.61
C VAL A 265 2.15 -14.42 11.71
N SER A 266 1.61 -14.51 12.93
CA SER A 266 0.25 -14.98 13.20
C SER A 266 -0.37 -14.25 14.40
N ARG A 267 -1.55 -14.66 14.83
CA ARG A 267 -2.21 -14.21 16.07
C ARG A 267 -2.01 -15.25 17.16
N ASP A 268 -1.70 -14.78 18.36
CA ASP A 268 -1.48 -15.65 19.51
C ASP A 268 -2.69 -16.55 19.78
N SER A 269 -2.50 -17.87 19.74
CA SER A 269 -3.56 -18.87 19.98
C SER A 269 -4.73 -18.87 18.97
N PHE A 270 -4.59 -18.21 17.81
CA PHE A 270 -5.58 -18.23 16.73
C PHE A 270 -4.98 -18.64 15.38
N ASP A 271 -5.49 -19.73 14.81
CA ASP A 271 -5.34 -20.00 13.38
C ASP A 271 -6.12 -18.97 12.54
N LYS A 272 -5.78 -18.89 11.24
CA LYS A 272 -6.39 -17.94 10.30
C LYS A 272 -7.92 -18.04 10.18
N VAL A 273 -8.53 -19.20 10.45
CA VAL A 273 -9.96 -19.46 10.20
C VAL A 273 -10.83 -18.99 11.37
N LYS A 274 -10.35 -19.07 12.61
CA LYS A 274 -11.10 -18.60 13.79
C LYS A 274 -11.31 -17.08 13.81
N THR A 275 -12.55 -16.63 14.05
CA THR A 275 -12.91 -15.21 14.03
C THR A 275 -13.12 -14.61 15.42
N ALA A 276 -13.99 -15.20 16.27
CA ALA A 276 -14.33 -14.59 17.54
C ALA A 276 -13.11 -14.41 18.45
N GLY A 277 -12.79 -13.17 18.82
CA GLY A 277 -11.67 -12.86 19.73
C GLY A 277 -10.31 -12.68 19.05
N ARG A 278 -10.20 -12.95 17.75
CA ARG A 278 -8.91 -12.93 17.03
C ARG A 278 -8.36 -11.52 16.90
N GLU A 279 -9.23 -10.54 16.68
CA GLU A 279 -8.88 -9.14 16.47
C GLU A 279 -8.26 -8.48 17.71
N GLN A 280 -8.52 -9.00 18.91
CA GLN A 280 -7.90 -8.55 20.16
C GLN A 280 -6.59 -9.30 20.49
N ALA A 281 -6.36 -10.47 19.89
CA ALA A 281 -5.17 -11.26 20.17
C ALA A 281 -3.90 -10.54 19.68
N PRO A 282 -2.81 -10.53 20.45
CA PRO A 282 -1.55 -9.97 19.97
C PRO A 282 -1.00 -10.78 18.79
N PHE A 283 -0.13 -10.15 18.01
CA PHE A 283 0.65 -10.87 17.01
C PHE A 283 1.72 -11.72 17.68
N VAL A 284 1.97 -12.90 17.12
CA VAL A 284 3.16 -13.71 17.38
C VAL A 284 4.04 -13.64 16.14
N ILE A 285 5.30 -13.28 16.34
CA ILE A 285 6.29 -13.10 15.28
C ILE A 285 7.41 -14.10 15.54
N ARG A 286 7.55 -15.07 14.64
CA ARG A 286 8.60 -16.08 14.74
C ARG A 286 9.84 -15.60 14.00
N VAL A 287 10.97 -15.59 14.70
CA VAL A 287 12.24 -15.06 14.21
C VAL A 287 13.32 -16.13 14.35
N MET A 288 14.18 -16.27 13.34
CA MET A 288 15.38 -17.09 13.45
C MET A 288 16.42 -16.37 14.31
N ASP A 289 16.82 -16.99 15.41
CA ASP A 289 17.92 -16.55 16.26
C ASP A 289 19.04 -17.62 16.26
N GLY A 290 20.10 -17.34 15.53
CA GLY A 290 21.15 -18.31 15.21
C GLY A 290 20.59 -19.54 14.48
N HIS A 291 20.43 -20.65 15.20
CA HIS A 291 19.92 -21.92 14.66
C HIS A 291 18.54 -22.32 15.18
N ARG A 292 17.90 -21.47 16.01
CA ARG A 292 16.61 -21.80 16.63
C ARG A 292 15.59 -20.68 16.42
N PRO A 293 14.33 -21.02 16.07
CA PRO A 293 13.27 -20.04 16.09
C PRO A 293 12.92 -19.60 17.52
N ILE A 294 12.76 -18.30 17.72
CA ILE A 294 12.20 -17.66 18.92
C ILE A 294 10.93 -16.88 18.54
N GLU A 295 10.16 -16.46 19.54
CA GLU A 295 8.91 -15.73 19.32
C GLU A 295 8.89 -14.40 20.06
N PHE A 296 8.41 -13.37 19.36
CA PHE A 296 8.07 -12.07 19.94
C PHE A 296 6.55 -11.86 19.89
N LYS A 297 6.04 -11.06 20.83
CA LYS A 297 4.66 -10.57 20.80
C LYS A 297 4.62 -9.09 20.49
N ALA A 298 3.62 -8.67 19.72
CA ALA A 298 3.44 -7.27 19.34
C ALA A 298 1.94 -6.93 19.24
N ARG A 299 1.58 -5.68 19.53
CA ARG A 299 0.19 -5.22 19.40
C ARG A 299 -0.19 -4.82 17.96
N ALA A 300 0.82 -4.47 17.17
CA ALA A 300 0.71 -4.12 15.76
C ALA A 300 1.98 -4.55 15.03
N VAL A 301 1.87 -4.79 13.73
CA VAL A 301 2.99 -5.20 12.86
C VAL A 301 3.02 -4.32 11.61
N ILE A 302 4.19 -3.79 11.32
CA ILE A 302 4.52 -3.03 10.10
C ILE A 302 5.48 -3.91 9.28
N ASP A 303 4.98 -4.48 8.19
CA ASP A 303 5.79 -5.24 7.23
C ASP A 303 6.44 -4.29 6.22
N ALA A 304 7.72 -4.02 6.42
CA ALA A 304 8.55 -3.18 5.57
C ALA A 304 9.71 -3.97 4.93
N THR A 305 9.55 -5.29 4.72
CA THR A 305 10.63 -6.18 4.25
C THR A 305 11.02 -5.95 2.79
N GLY A 306 10.28 -5.13 2.06
CA GLY A 306 10.52 -4.83 0.64
C GLY A 306 10.34 -6.04 -0.28
N THR A 307 10.89 -5.93 -1.49
CA THR A 307 10.81 -6.97 -2.55
C THR A 307 12.18 -7.42 -3.05
N TRP A 308 13.26 -6.72 -2.68
CA TRP A 308 14.59 -6.87 -3.29
C TRP A 308 15.16 -8.29 -3.20
N SER A 309 14.91 -9.02 -2.10
CA SER A 309 15.38 -10.38 -1.88
C SER A 309 14.64 -11.45 -2.68
N HIS A 310 13.58 -11.10 -3.41
CA HIS A 310 12.77 -12.01 -4.22
C HIS A 310 12.72 -11.54 -5.68
N PRO A 311 13.81 -11.76 -6.45
CA PRO A 311 13.84 -11.37 -7.85
C PRO A 311 12.82 -12.16 -8.69
N ASN A 312 12.39 -11.54 -9.78
CA ASN A 312 11.70 -12.26 -10.85
C ASN A 312 12.72 -13.16 -11.60
N PRO A 313 12.28 -14.29 -12.17
CA PRO A 313 13.15 -15.17 -12.91
C PRO A 313 13.43 -14.64 -14.33
N LEU A 314 14.30 -15.31 -15.06
CA LEU A 314 14.57 -15.01 -16.48
C LEU A 314 13.43 -15.48 -17.39
N GLY A 315 12.76 -16.58 -17.04
CA GLY A 315 11.72 -17.18 -17.86
C GLY A 315 10.56 -16.22 -18.13
N ALA A 316 10.18 -16.13 -19.40
CA ALA A 316 9.25 -15.09 -19.87
C ALA A 316 7.84 -15.19 -19.28
N ASN A 317 7.47 -16.37 -18.79
CA ASN A 317 6.19 -16.71 -18.16
C ASN A 317 6.17 -16.50 -16.64
N GLY A 318 7.23 -15.94 -16.05
CA GLY A 318 7.32 -15.71 -14.60
C GLY A 318 7.78 -16.92 -13.78
N LEU A 319 8.16 -18.02 -14.45
CA LEU A 319 8.87 -19.17 -13.87
C LEU A 319 10.37 -19.07 -14.16
N PRO A 320 11.24 -19.69 -13.36
CA PRO A 320 12.62 -19.96 -13.77
C PRO A 320 12.65 -20.58 -15.16
N ALA A 321 13.52 -20.07 -16.04
CA ALA A 321 13.79 -20.74 -17.30
C ALA A 321 14.33 -22.15 -17.02
N ILE A 322 14.09 -23.11 -17.91
CA ILE A 322 14.67 -24.44 -17.78
C ILE A 322 16.20 -24.27 -17.76
N GLY A 323 16.88 -24.86 -16.77
CA GLY A 323 18.33 -24.67 -16.59
C GLY A 323 18.74 -23.42 -15.80
N GLU A 324 17.82 -22.51 -15.46
CA GLU A 324 18.18 -21.28 -14.72
C GLU A 324 18.71 -21.57 -13.31
N ILE A 325 18.10 -22.55 -12.62
CA ILE A 325 18.51 -22.92 -11.26
C ILE A 325 19.87 -23.63 -11.29
N GLU A 326 20.08 -24.48 -12.29
CA GLU A 326 21.30 -25.26 -12.49
C GLU A 326 22.52 -24.38 -12.81
N HIS A 327 22.31 -23.25 -13.48
CA HIS A 327 23.37 -22.30 -13.86
C HIS A 327 23.39 -21.04 -12.98
N ARG A 328 22.83 -21.11 -11.77
CA ARG A 328 22.69 -19.96 -10.86
C ARG A 328 24.04 -19.30 -10.50
N ASP A 329 25.13 -20.06 -10.51
CA ASP A 329 26.48 -19.55 -10.29
C ASP A 329 26.90 -18.52 -11.37
N ARG A 330 26.36 -18.62 -12.59
CA ARG A 330 26.59 -17.71 -13.72
C ARG A 330 25.45 -16.71 -13.97
N VAL A 331 24.43 -16.69 -13.12
CA VAL A 331 23.32 -15.73 -13.17
C VAL A 331 23.37 -14.81 -11.95
N PHE A 332 23.56 -13.51 -12.18
CA PHE A 332 23.45 -12.49 -11.14
C PHE A 332 22.06 -11.84 -11.17
N TYR A 333 21.36 -11.83 -10.05
CA TYR A 333 20.06 -11.16 -9.92
C TYR A 333 20.24 -9.78 -9.28
N GLY A 334 19.89 -8.71 -10.01
CA GLY A 334 20.03 -7.33 -9.51
C GLY A 334 21.00 -6.49 -10.34
N ILE A 335 21.79 -5.65 -9.66
CA ILE A 335 22.73 -4.70 -10.27
C ILE A 335 24.14 -4.96 -9.71
N PRO A 336 25.01 -5.67 -10.44
CA PRO A 336 26.37 -5.96 -9.99
C PRO A 336 27.30 -4.74 -10.14
N ASP A 337 28.31 -4.64 -9.26
CA ASP A 337 29.34 -3.60 -9.32
C ASP A 337 30.45 -3.99 -10.31
N VAL A 338 30.10 -3.93 -11.60
CA VAL A 338 30.97 -4.43 -12.68
C VAL A 338 32.27 -3.65 -12.86
N LEU A 339 32.36 -2.44 -12.30
CA LEU A 339 33.58 -1.62 -12.32
C LEU A 339 34.40 -1.76 -11.03
N GLY A 340 33.78 -2.23 -9.94
CA GLY A 340 34.39 -2.42 -8.63
C GLY A 340 34.51 -3.89 -8.25
N GLN A 341 33.81 -4.29 -7.18
CA GLN A 341 34.00 -5.61 -6.54
C GLN A 341 33.73 -6.80 -7.46
N ASP A 342 32.84 -6.65 -8.46
CA ASP A 342 32.44 -7.73 -9.34
C ASP A 342 33.23 -7.72 -10.67
N ARG A 343 34.21 -6.82 -10.83
CA ARG A 343 34.96 -6.65 -12.10
C ARG A 343 35.55 -7.94 -12.65
N SER A 344 36.18 -8.76 -11.80
CA SER A 344 36.82 -10.03 -12.23
C SER A 344 35.82 -11.04 -12.78
N ARG A 345 34.54 -10.93 -12.39
CA ARG A 345 33.47 -11.77 -12.92
C ARG A 345 33.13 -11.42 -14.36
N TYR A 346 33.29 -10.16 -14.79
CA TYR A 346 32.78 -9.69 -16.08
C TYR A 346 33.86 -9.24 -17.07
N ALA A 347 35.06 -8.87 -16.59
CA ALA A 347 36.16 -8.41 -17.43
C ALA A 347 36.58 -9.49 -18.43
N GLY A 348 36.69 -9.12 -19.71
CA GLY A 348 37.09 -10.02 -20.80
C GLY A 348 36.04 -11.08 -21.17
N LYS A 349 34.83 -11.01 -20.59
CA LYS A 349 33.76 -11.98 -20.81
C LYS A 349 32.62 -11.41 -21.64
N ARG A 350 31.79 -12.29 -22.20
CA ARG A 350 30.51 -11.93 -22.81
C ARG A 350 29.38 -12.02 -21.80
N THR A 351 28.75 -10.89 -21.51
CA THR A 351 27.65 -10.79 -20.54
C THR A 351 26.33 -10.49 -21.22
N LEU A 352 25.30 -11.29 -20.94
CA LEU A 352 23.93 -11.04 -21.38
C LEU A 352 23.14 -10.34 -20.26
N VAL A 353 22.66 -9.12 -20.49
CA VAL A 353 21.72 -8.45 -19.60
C VAL A 353 20.30 -8.71 -20.07
N VAL A 354 19.44 -9.20 -19.18
CA VAL A 354 18.03 -9.49 -19.49
C VAL A 354 17.14 -8.58 -18.66
N GLY A 355 16.38 -7.70 -19.31
CA GLY A 355 15.51 -6.75 -18.62
C GLY A 355 15.44 -5.40 -19.33
N ALA A 356 14.39 -4.63 -19.05
CA ALA A 356 14.08 -3.39 -19.76
C ALA A 356 13.85 -2.18 -18.83
N GLY A 357 14.24 -2.31 -17.56
CA GLY A 357 14.11 -1.26 -16.54
C GLY A 357 15.43 -0.58 -16.21
N HIS A 358 15.39 0.38 -15.28
CA HIS A 358 16.57 1.16 -14.86
C HIS A 358 17.71 0.29 -14.30
N SER A 359 17.43 -0.86 -13.68
CA SER A 359 18.46 -1.82 -13.24
C SER A 359 19.27 -2.37 -14.43
N ALA A 360 18.61 -2.70 -15.53
CA ALA A 360 19.28 -3.18 -16.75
C ALA A 360 20.11 -2.06 -17.39
N ALA A 361 19.57 -0.84 -17.44
CA ALA A 361 20.28 0.33 -17.96
C ALA A 361 21.59 0.61 -17.21
N ASN A 362 21.55 0.60 -15.87
CA ASN A 362 22.75 0.78 -15.04
C ASN A 362 23.80 -0.31 -15.31
N ALA A 363 23.39 -1.58 -15.34
CA ALA A 363 24.30 -2.68 -15.63
C ALA A 363 24.94 -2.57 -17.02
N LEU A 364 24.16 -2.23 -18.05
CA LEU A 364 24.65 -2.07 -19.42
C LEU A 364 25.64 -0.92 -19.56
N LEU A 365 25.38 0.23 -18.93
CA LEU A 365 26.30 1.38 -18.95
C LEU A 365 27.60 1.06 -18.20
N GLY A 366 27.52 0.36 -17.06
CA GLY A 366 28.71 -0.10 -16.34
C GLY A 366 29.54 -1.09 -17.17
N LEU A 367 28.90 -2.04 -17.86
CA LEU A 367 29.57 -2.99 -18.75
C LEU A 367 30.19 -2.31 -19.98
N ALA A 368 29.55 -1.26 -20.51
CA ALA A 368 30.09 -0.48 -21.62
C ALA A 368 31.38 0.25 -21.21
N GLU A 369 31.40 0.85 -20.02
CA GLU A 369 32.62 1.45 -19.47
C GLU A 369 33.69 0.38 -19.18
N LEU A 370 33.30 -0.79 -18.66
CA LEU A 370 34.21 -1.90 -18.47
C LEU A 370 34.83 -2.35 -19.81
N ALA A 371 34.04 -2.43 -20.88
CA ALA A 371 34.53 -2.79 -22.21
C ALA A 371 35.49 -1.76 -22.81
N ARG A 372 35.38 -0.49 -22.40
CA ARG A 372 36.36 0.55 -22.75
C ARG A 372 37.71 0.33 -22.06
N LEU A 373 37.69 -0.21 -20.85
CA LEU A 373 38.89 -0.51 -20.04
C LEU A 373 39.49 -1.89 -20.37
N GLU A 374 38.64 -2.86 -20.72
CA GLU A 374 38.97 -4.26 -20.98
C GLU A 374 38.40 -4.66 -22.36
N PRO A 375 39.16 -4.46 -23.46
CA PRO A 375 38.64 -4.56 -24.84
C PRO A 375 38.14 -5.94 -25.28
N GLU A 376 38.33 -6.99 -24.49
CA GLU A 376 37.77 -8.33 -24.72
C GLU A 376 36.35 -8.49 -24.16
N THR A 377 35.91 -7.57 -23.31
CA THR A 377 34.56 -7.59 -22.73
C THR A 377 33.52 -7.36 -23.82
N ARG A 378 32.47 -8.19 -23.84
CA ARG A 378 31.36 -8.09 -24.77
C ARG A 378 30.05 -8.02 -23.99
N LEU A 379 29.12 -7.21 -24.46
CA LEU A 379 27.82 -7.05 -23.85
C LEU A 379 26.73 -7.35 -24.87
N ALA A 380 25.72 -8.08 -24.42
CA ALA A 380 24.49 -8.36 -25.14
C ALA A 380 23.30 -7.97 -24.27
N TRP A 381 22.21 -7.54 -24.91
CA TRP A 381 21.00 -7.10 -24.22
C TRP A 381 19.78 -7.79 -24.80
N ALA A 382 19.01 -8.44 -23.94
CA ALA A 382 17.74 -9.06 -24.31
C ALA A 382 16.56 -8.41 -23.58
N VAL A 383 15.50 -8.16 -24.34
CA VAL A 383 14.23 -7.62 -23.83
C VAL A 383 13.04 -8.40 -24.38
N ARG A 384 11.99 -8.51 -23.58
CA ARG A 384 10.75 -9.21 -23.99
C ARG A 384 9.93 -8.43 -25.03
N THR A 385 10.10 -7.11 -25.12
CA THR A 385 9.39 -6.23 -26.05
C THR A 385 10.30 -5.80 -27.20
N SER A 386 9.77 -5.71 -28.42
CA SER A 386 10.48 -5.07 -29.54
C SER A 386 10.40 -3.53 -29.48
N THR A 387 9.41 -2.99 -28.76
CA THR A 387 9.19 -1.56 -28.62
C THR A 387 9.86 -1.03 -27.35
N LEU A 388 10.88 -0.18 -27.53
CA LEU A 388 11.72 0.35 -26.44
C LEU A 388 11.33 1.77 -25.98
N THR A 389 10.21 2.35 -26.45
CA THR A 389 9.79 3.72 -26.06
C THR A 389 9.64 3.90 -24.55
N ARG A 390 9.24 2.85 -23.82
CA ARG A 390 9.15 2.84 -22.35
C ARG A 390 10.50 2.69 -21.63
N VAL A 391 11.51 2.15 -22.31
CA VAL A 391 12.82 1.77 -21.75
C VAL A 391 13.77 2.97 -21.67
N PHE A 392 13.61 3.92 -22.58
CA PHE A 392 14.47 5.10 -22.66
C PHE A 392 13.98 6.32 -21.86
N GLY A 393 12.89 6.18 -21.09
CA GLY A 393 12.37 7.25 -20.22
C GLY A 393 11.94 8.52 -20.97
N GLY A 394 11.40 9.50 -20.23
CA GLY A 394 10.89 10.77 -20.79
C GLY A 394 11.94 11.71 -21.38
N GLY A 395 13.22 11.29 -21.47
CA GLY A 395 14.32 12.15 -21.89
C GLY A 395 14.37 13.44 -21.06
N ALA A 396 14.51 14.59 -21.72
CA ALA A 396 14.50 15.90 -21.08
C ALA A 396 13.15 16.30 -20.43
N ALA A 397 12.06 15.58 -20.71
CA ALA A 397 10.73 15.82 -20.12
C ALA A 397 10.49 15.02 -18.82
N ASP A 398 11.49 14.27 -18.35
CA ASP A 398 11.43 13.58 -17.06
C ASP A 398 11.61 14.59 -15.92
N ALA A 399 10.67 14.66 -14.98
CA ALA A 399 10.77 15.54 -13.82
C ALA A 399 11.88 15.13 -12.83
N LEU A 400 12.48 13.95 -13.01
CA LEU A 400 13.74 13.56 -12.40
C LEU A 400 14.81 13.50 -13.51
N PRO A 401 15.58 14.58 -13.74
CA PRO A 401 16.48 14.69 -14.89
C PRO A 401 17.47 13.53 -15.04
N ALA A 402 18.00 13.01 -13.93
CA ALA A 402 18.93 11.89 -13.95
C ALA A 402 18.28 10.58 -14.46
N ARG A 403 16.98 10.40 -14.22
CA ARG A 403 16.23 9.25 -14.76
C ARG A 403 16.09 9.36 -16.28
N GLY A 404 15.82 10.57 -16.78
CA GLY A 404 15.79 10.86 -18.22
C GLY A 404 17.15 10.68 -18.89
N GLN A 405 18.23 11.11 -18.24
CA GLN A 405 19.60 10.96 -18.74
C GLN A 405 19.99 9.49 -18.91
N LEU A 406 19.69 8.64 -17.92
CA LEU A 406 19.98 7.20 -17.98
C LEU A 406 19.39 6.55 -19.24
N GLY A 407 18.17 6.94 -19.61
CA GLY A 407 17.51 6.44 -20.81
C GLY A 407 18.12 6.95 -22.12
N SER A 408 18.58 8.20 -22.14
CA SER A 408 19.32 8.78 -23.28
C SER A 408 20.66 8.09 -23.50
N ASP A 409 21.43 7.84 -22.43
CA ASP A 409 22.74 7.18 -22.52
C ASP A 409 22.61 5.74 -23.02
N LEU A 410 21.60 5.01 -22.53
CA LEU A 410 21.31 3.66 -23.01
C LEU A 410 20.92 3.63 -24.49
N ARG A 411 20.20 4.65 -24.97
CA ARG A 411 19.86 4.79 -26.38
C ARG A 411 21.12 5.02 -27.22
N ALA A 412 22.00 5.91 -26.77
CA ALA A 412 23.27 6.18 -27.45
C ALA A 412 24.15 4.91 -27.51
N LEU A 413 24.22 4.14 -26.43
CA LEU A 413 24.97 2.87 -26.39
C LEU A 413 24.44 1.85 -27.42
N ARG A 414 23.11 1.71 -27.52
CA ARG A 414 22.48 0.83 -28.51
C ARG A 414 22.76 1.31 -29.94
N ASP A 415 22.56 2.60 -30.21
CA ASP A 415 22.66 3.17 -31.55
C ASP A 415 24.12 3.26 -32.04
N GLY A 416 25.07 3.30 -31.11
CA GLY A 416 26.51 3.25 -31.39
C GLY A 416 27.05 1.86 -31.80
N GLY A 417 26.22 0.81 -31.80
CA GLY A 417 26.60 -0.54 -32.27
C GLY A 417 27.56 -1.30 -31.36
N GLN A 418 27.85 -0.79 -30.16
CA GLN A 418 28.75 -1.41 -29.17
C GLN A 418 28.07 -2.53 -28.37
N LEU A 419 26.75 -2.70 -28.54
CA LEU A 419 25.89 -3.63 -27.81
C LEU A 419 25.11 -4.50 -28.80
N GLU A 420 25.22 -5.81 -28.66
CA GLU A 420 24.33 -6.74 -29.37
C GLU A 420 22.93 -6.69 -28.75
N PHE A 421 21.89 -6.50 -29.57
CA PHE A 421 20.52 -6.32 -29.08
C PHE A 421 19.56 -7.39 -29.61
N HIS A 422 18.90 -8.08 -28.68
CA HIS A 422 17.87 -9.09 -28.93
C HIS A 422 16.50 -8.59 -28.49
N GLY A 423 15.80 -7.92 -29.40
CA GLY A 423 14.44 -7.44 -29.20
C GLY A 423 13.39 -8.55 -29.26
N GLY A 424 12.43 -8.55 -28.34
CA GLY A 424 11.30 -9.48 -28.35
C GLY A 424 11.61 -10.90 -27.88
N LEU A 425 12.77 -11.14 -27.25
CA LEU A 425 13.20 -12.45 -26.78
C LEU A 425 12.43 -12.87 -25.52
N ARG A 426 11.67 -13.95 -25.62
CA ARG A 426 11.02 -14.62 -24.50
C ARG A 426 11.84 -15.84 -24.11
N VAL A 427 12.73 -15.67 -23.12
CA VAL A 427 13.64 -16.72 -22.63
C VAL A 427 12.84 -17.91 -22.10
N MET A 428 13.26 -19.12 -22.48
CA MET A 428 12.66 -20.40 -22.09
C MET A 428 13.65 -21.36 -21.45
N GLU A 429 14.89 -21.39 -21.96
CA GLU A 429 15.92 -22.34 -21.52
C GLU A 429 17.30 -21.69 -21.49
N ILE A 430 18.13 -22.15 -20.55
CA ILE A 430 19.56 -21.86 -20.41
C ILE A 430 20.28 -23.20 -20.34
N ARG A 431 21.26 -23.40 -21.21
CA ARG A 431 22.08 -24.63 -21.21
C ARG A 431 23.54 -24.31 -21.45
N THR A 432 24.42 -25.24 -21.11
CA THR A 432 25.84 -25.13 -21.41
C THR A 432 26.18 -25.89 -22.68
N GLU A 433 26.79 -25.22 -23.65
CA GLU A 433 27.37 -25.80 -24.87
C GLU A 433 28.82 -25.35 -24.99
N SER A 434 29.76 -26.29 -25.15
CA SER A 434 31.20 -26.01 -25.22
C SER A 434 31.73 -25.11 -24.09
N GLY A 435 31.24 -25.30 -22.86
CA GLY A 435 31.66 -24.56 -21.67
C GLY A 435 31.07 -23.16 -21.50
N ARG A 436 30.26 -22.69 -22.46
CA ARG A 436 29.55 -21.41 -22.41
C ARG A 436 28.04 -21.60 -22.38
N LEU A 437 27.33 -20.58 -21.91
CA LEU A 437 25.88 -20.57 -21.87
C LEU A 437 25.30 -20.29 -23.26
N VAL A 438 24.21 -20.98 -23.55
CA VAL A 438 23.30 -20.70 -24.65
C VAL A 438 21.95 -20.39 -24.05
N VAL A 439 21.43 -19.20 -24.36
CA VAL A 439 20.10 -18.75 -23.92
C VAL A 439 19.15 -18.87 -25.10
N GLU A 440 18.14 -19.71 -24.96
CA GLU A 440 17.15 -19.98 -25.99
C GLU A 440 15.77 -19.44 -25.60
N GLY A 441 15.07 -18.89 -26.58
CA GLY A 441 13.72 -18.41 -26.39
C GLY A 441 12.99 -18.19 -27.71
N LEU A 442 11.78 -17.63 -27.63
CA LEU A 442 10.97 -17.28 -28.79
C LEU A 442 10.95 -15.78 -29.01
N ASN A 443 11.12 -15.34 -30.26
CA ASN A 443 10.81 -13.96 -30.63
C ASN A 443 9.29 -13.71 -30.65
N GLN A 444 8.87 -12.48 -30.98
CA GLN A 444 7.45 -12.11 -31.11
C GLN A 444 6.71 -12.93 -32.17
N GLY A 445 7.39 -13.34 -33.24
CA GLY A 445 6.84 -14.18 -34.31
C GLY A 445 6.84 -15.70 -34.00
N GLY A 446 7.21 -16.11 -32.79
CA GLY A 446 7.24 -17.52 -32.39
C GLY A 446 8.41 -18.33 -32.98
N LYS A 447 9.42 -17.66 -33.57
CA LYS A 447 10.63 -18.34 -34.03
C LYS A 447 11.64 -18.47 -32.89
N VAL A 448 12.33 -19.60 -32.87
CA VAL A 448 13.44 -19.85 -31.94
C VAL A 448 14.57 -18.86 -32.22
N VAL A 449 15.06 -18.24 -31.16
CA VAL A 449 16.24 -17.36 -31.15
C VAL A 449 17.20 -17.88 -30.09
N ARG A 450 18.48 -17.94 -30.45
CA ARG A 450 19.57 -18.37 -29.57
C ARG A 450 20.56 -17.24 -29.39
N VAL A 451 20.92 -16.99 -28.14
CA VAL A 451 22.06 -16.15 -27.76
C VAL A 451 23.15 -17.09 -27.26
N GLU A 452 24.08 -17.43 -28.14
CA GLU A 452 25.13 -18.42 -27.89
C GLU A 452 26.34 -17.79 -27.21
N GLY A 453 27.28 -18.57 -26.68
CA GLY A 453 28.59 -18.06 -26.26
C GLY A 453 28.55 -17.01 -25.15
N VAL A 454 27.56 -17.07 -24.26
CA VAL A 454 27.43 -16.20 -23.09
C VAL A 454 28.24 -16.78 -21.93
N ASP A 455 29.02 -15.97 -21.24
CA ASP A 455 29.76 -16.43 -20.06
C ASP A 455 28.99 -16.14 -18.76
N GLU A 456 28.33 -14.97 -18.68
CA GLU A 456 27.58 -14.51 -17.51
C GLU A 456 26.23 -13.90 -17.91
N ILE A 457 25.21 -14.02 -17.05
CA ILE A 457 23.90 -13.39 -17.22
C ILE A 457 23.63 -12.43 -16.07
N ILE A 458 23.15 -11.22 -16.38
CA ILE A 458 22.57 -10.29 -15.40
C ILE A 458 21.05 -10.31 -15.59
N CYS A 459 20.36 -10.86 -14.60
CA CYS A 459 18.89 -10.88 -14.52
C CYS A 459 18.39 -9.59 -13.86
N ALA A 460 17.87 -8.67 -14.68
CA ALA A 460 17.27 -7.41 -14.28
C ALA A 460 15.77 -7.35 -14.64
N THR A 461 15.06 -8.45 -14.37
CA THR A 461 13.63 -8.65 -14.73
C THR A 461 12.65 -8.18 -13.64
N GLY A 462 13.13 -7.38 -12.68
CA GLY A 462 12.36 -6.83 -11.57
C GLY A 462 12.29 -7.77 -10.36
N GLN A 463 11.46 -7.41 -9.39
CA GLN A 463 11.28 -8.17 -8.15
C GLN A 463 9.78 -8.35 -7.81
N ARG A 464 9.49 -9.09 -6.74
CA ARG A 464 8.13 -9.40 -6.25
C ARG A 464 8.11 -9.50 -4.72
N PRO A 465 6.96 -9.34 -4.07
CA PRO A 465 6.85 -9.50 -2.62
C PRO A 465 6.97 -10.96 -2.20
N ASP A 466 7.49 -11.20 -1.00
CA ASP A 466 7.33 -12.48 -0.31
C ASP A 466 6.11 -12.44 0.61
N LEU A 467 5.12 -13.27 0.28
CA LEU A 467 3.85 -13.39 1.00
C LEU A 467 3.84 -14.54 2.01
N SER A 468 4.88 -15.39 2.00
CA SER A 468 4.92 -16.60 2.84
C SER A 468 4.86 -16.29 4.33
N LEU A 469 5.53 -15.21 4.76
CA LEU A 469 5.58 -14.77 6.15
C LEU A 469 4.21 -14.39 6.73
N ALA A 470 3.26 -14.01 5.87
CA ALA A 470 1.91 -13.58 6.27
C ALA A 470 0.82 -14.60 5.93
N SER A 471 1.20 -15.86 5.66
CA SER A 471 0.29 -16.93 5.26
C SER A 471 -0.87 -17.16 6.25
N GLU A 472 -0.62 -17.01 7.55
CA GLU A 472 -1.61 -17.13 8.64
C GLU A 472 -2.37 -15.83 8.94
N LEU A 473 -2.14 -14.75 8.18
CA LEU A 473 -2.85 -13.48 8.31
C LEU A 473 -3.95 -13.32 7.26
N ARG A 474 -4.96 -12.51 7.60
CA ARG A 474 -6.10 -12.19 6.72
C ARG A 474 -5.79 -10.94 5.88
N LEU A 475 -5.10 -11.12 4.76
CA LEU A 475 -4.72 -10.03 3.86
C LEU A 475 -5.72 -9.85 2.71
N LYS A 476 -5.81 -8.61 2.22
CA LYS A 476 -6.47 -8.23 0.96
C LYS A 476 -5.40 -7.78 -0.02
N LEU A 477 -5.17 -8.56 -1.06
CA LEU A 477 -4.12 -8.33 -2.05
C LEU A 477 -4.72 -8.18 -3.45
N ASP A 478 -4.12 -7.31 -4.25
CA ASP A 478 -4.42 -7.23 -5.68
C ASP A 478 -4.02 -8.55 -6.38
N PRO A 479 -4.89 -9.14 -7.22
CA PRO A 479 -4.68 -10.48 -7.75
C PRO A 479 -3.49 -10.66 -8.69
N TRP A 480 -2.98 -9.61 -9.35
CA TRP A 480 -1.83 -9.74 -10.27
C TRP A 480 -0.63 -8.90 -9.88
N LEU A 481 -0.84 -7.79 -9.18
CA LEU A 481 0.27 -7.01 -8.63
C LEU A 481 0.80 -7.60 -7.33
N GLU A 482 -0.03 -8.32 -6.57
CA GLU A 482 0.27 -8.76 -5.20
C GLU A 482 0.56 -7.57 -4.27
N SER A 483 0.06 -6.38 -4.63
CA SER A 483 0.04 -5.17 -3.80
C SER A 483 -1.10 -5.23 -2.79
N THR A 484 -1.21 -4.22 -1.92
CA THR A 484 -2.48 -4.04 -1.18
C THR A 484 -3.62 -3.80 -2.18
N GLU A 485 -4.78 -4.45 -1.98
CA GLU A 485 -5.91 -4.42 -2.94
C GLU A 485 -6.35 -2.99 -3.30
N ALA A 486 -6.48 -2.12 -2.29
CA ALA A 486 -6.92 -0.74 -2.49
C ALA A 486 -5.92 0.11 -3.30
N LEU A 487 -4.63 -0.26 -3.29
CA LEU A 487 -3.61 0.41 -4.10
C LEU A 487 -3.61 -0.03 -5.55
N GLY A 488 -4.03 -1.26 -5.86
CA GLY A 488 -3.88 -1.86 -7.20
C GLY A 488 -4.33 -0.93 -8.33
N PRO A 489 -5.57 -0.41 -8.31
CA PRO A 489 -6.07 0.53 -9.31
C PRO A 489 -5.30 1.85 -9.41
N LEU A 490 -4.57 2.27 -8.38
CA LEU A 490 -3.83 3.53 -8.34
C LEU A 490 -2.40 3.41 -8.88
N ILE A 491 -1.84 2.20 -8.87
CA ILE A 491 -0.42 1.95 -9.18
C ILE A 491 -0.21 0.98 -10.33
N ASP A 492 -1.28 0.46 -10.94
CA ASP A 492 -1.19 -0.51 -12.03
C ASP A 492 -0.31 0.04 -13.16
N PRO A 493 0.82 -0.59 -13.49
CA PRO A 493 1.73 -0.12 -14.53
C PRO A 493 1.13 -0.15 -15.94
N ASN A 494 -0.03 -0.79 -16.14
CA ASN A 494 -0.77 -0.74 -17.40
C ASN A 494 -1.57 0.56 -17.55
N LEU A 495 -1.89 1.25 -16.44
CA LEU A 495 -2.75 2.43 -16.40
C LEU A 495 -2.00 3.69 -15.95
N HIS A 496 -1.05 3.55 -15.03
CA HIS A 496 -0.38 4.64 -14.33
C HIS A 496 1.13 4.65 -14.57
N SER A 497 1.73 5.79 -14.25
CA SER A 497 3.18 6.02 -14.27
C SER A 497 3.61 6.70 -12.97
N CYS A 498 4.91 6.72 -12.67
CA CYS A 498 5.44 7.15 -11.36
C CYS A 498 4.98 8.55 -10.89
N GLY A 499 4.46 9.41 -11.77
CA GLY A 499 4.02 10.77 -11.42
C GLY A 499 2.52 10.98 -11.32
N THR A 500 1.70 9.97 -11.61
CA THR A 500 0.24 10.07 -11.55
C THR A 500 -0.37 9.41 -10.31
N VAL A 501 0.47 8.79 -9.47
CA VAL A 501 0.06 8.09 -8.26
C VAL A 501 -0.09 9.10 -7.11
N ARG A 502 -1.30 9.22 -6.56
CA ARG A 502 -1.54 10.06 -5.39
C ARG A 502 -0.85 9.48 -4.15
N PRO A 503 -0.41 10.33 -3.20
CA PRO A 503 0.00 9.86 -1.89
C PRO A 503 -1.13 9.04 -1.26
N HIS A 504 -0.77 7.96 -0.58
CA HIS A 504 -1.70 7.01 0.02
C HIS A 504 -1.17 6.60 1.39
N GLY A 505 -2.10 6.31 2.29
CA GLY A 505 -1.83 6.18 3.71
C GLY A 505 -2.47 4.95 4.30
N HIS A 506 -2.80 5.02 5.59
CA HIS A 506 -3.29 3.87 6.35
C HIS A 506 -4.54 3.21 5.74
N ARG A 507 -5.40 3.98 5.05
CA ARG A 507 -6.63 3.45 4.43
C ARG A 507 -6.30 2.47 3.31
N GLU A 508 -5.46 2.87 2.37
CA GLU A 508 -5.08 2.04 1.23
C GLU A 508 -4.13 0.91 1.61
N LEU A 509 -3.43 1.04 2.74
CA LEU A 509 -2.45 0.06 3.26
C LEU A 509 -3.04 -0.93 4.28
N SER A 510 -4.31 -0.73 4.66
CA SER A 510 -4.98 -1.59 5.63
C SER A 510 -5.37 -2.94 5.04
N HIS A 511 -5.45 -3.95 5.91
CA HIS A 511 -5.93 -5.28 5.59
C HIS A 511 -7.08 -5.67 6.52
N PRO A 512 -7.86 -6.72 6.19
CA PRO A 512 -8.84 -7.31 7.12
C PRO A 512 -8.23 -7.76 8.44
N GLU A 513 -6.94 -8.08 8.47
CA GLU A 513 -6.17 -8.31 9.68
C GLU A 513 -5.85 -6.96 10.36
N PRO A 514 -6.53 -6.59 11.46
CA PRO A 514 -6.38 -5.26 12.04
C PRO A 514 -4.99 -5.05 12.63
N ASN A 515 -4.45 -3.83 12.58
CA ASN A 515 -3.12 -3.49 13.09
C ASN A 515 -1.95 -4.21 12.40
N PHE A 516 -2.20 -4.88 11.26
CA PHE A 516 -1.15 -5.31 10.34
C PHE A 516 -1.16 -4.40 9.11
N TYR A 517 -0.01 -3.83 8.78
CA TYR A 517 0.16 -2.95 7.62
C TYR A 517 1.38 -3.37 6.80
N THR A 518 1.24 -3.35 5.48
CA THR A 518 2.35 -3.54 4.55
C THR A 518 2.80 -2.17 4.05
N LEU A 519 4.09 -1.85 4.16
CA LEU A 519 4.66 -0.54 3.79
C LEU A 519 5.78 -0.68 2.76
N GLY A 520 6.16 0.46 2.20
CA GLY A 520 7.26 0.58 1.25
C GLY A 520 6.94 -0.08 -0.08
N VAL A 521 8.00 -0.42 -0.82
CA VAL A 521 7.86 -1.08 -2.14
C VAL A 521 7.08 -2.40 -2.06
N LYS A 522 7.03 -3.07 -0.90
CA LYS A 522 6.25 -4.30 -0.73
C LYS A 522 4.75 -4.05 -0.87
N SER A 523 4.26 -2.91 -0.38
CA SER A 523 2.86 -2.51 -0.54
C SER A 523 2.45 -2.32 -2.00
N TYR A 524 3.42 -2.06 -2.89
CA TYR A 524 3.24 -1.93 -4.34
C TYR A 524 3.29 -3.27 -5.08
N GLY A 525 3.64 -4.35 -4.40
CA GLY A 525 3.81 -5.67 -4.98
C GLY A 525 4.80 -5.65 -6.15
N ARG A 526 4.29 -5.80 -7.37
CA ARG A 526 5.07 -5.83 -8.62
C ARG A 526 5.10 -4.50 -9.39
N ALA A 527 4.43 -3.46 -8.90
CA ALA A 527 4.42 -2.17 -9.56
C ALA A 527 5.79 -1.47 -9.42
N PRO A 528 6.42 -1.00 -10.52
CA PRO A 528 7.79 -0.47 -10.52
C PRO A 528 7.88 1.02 -10.16
N THR A 529 6.80 1.63 -9.68
CA THR A 529 6.62 3.09 -9.59
C THR A 529 6.89 3.69 -8.21
N PHE A 530 7.48 2.90 -7.30
CA PHE A 530 7.67 3.29 -5.90
C PHE A 530 8.82 4.30 -5.71
N LEU A 531 8.59 5.30 -4.85
CA LEU A 531 9.59 6.28 -4.41
C LEU A 531 9.77 6.23 -2.88
N MET A 532 10.99 6.49 -2.41
CA MET A 532 11.31 6.46 -0.98
C MET A 532 10.47 7.46 -0.17
N ALA A 533 10.28 8.68 -0.71
CA ALA A 533 9.42 9.71 -0.13
C ALA A 533 7.96 9.24 0.04
N THR A 534 7.43 8.47 -0.92
CA THR A 534 6.11 7.85 -0.77
C THR A 534 6.08 6.92 0.44
N GLY A 535 7.12 6.09 0.62
CA GLY A 535 7.26 5.24 1.79
C GLY A 535 7.31 5.99 3.13
N PHE A 536 7.96 7.15 3.17
CA PHE A 536 7.99 7.99 4.38
C PHE A 536 6.60 8.54 4.73
N GLU A 537 5.82 8.93 3.72
CA GLU A 537 4.42 9.33 3.92
C GLU A 537 3.54 8.17 4.39
N GLN A 538 3.73 6.97 3.82
CA GLN A 538 3.06 5.75 4.28
C GLN A 538 3.36 5.50 5.76
N ALA A 539 4.63 5.59 6.16
CA ALA A 539 5.06 5.39 7.56
C ALA A 539 4.41 6.42 8.51
N ARG A 540 4.39 7.70 8.14
CA ARG A 540 3.73 8.77 8.92
C ARG A 540 2.24 8.47 9.12
N SER A 541 1.53 8.18 8.04
CA SER A 541 0.09 7.93 8.06
C SER A 541 -0.26 6.68 8.87
N VAL A 542 0.42 5.55 8.63
CA VAL A 542 0.17 4.28 9.32
C VAL A 542 0.48 4.38 10.81
N VAL A 543 1.60 5.00 11.19
CA VAL A 543 1.95 5.13 12.62
C VAL A 543 0.96 6.02 13.35
N ALA A 544 0.45 7.09 12.72
CA ALA A 544 -0.64 7.89 13.29
C ALA A 544 -1.91 7.06 13.51
N ALA A 545 -2.28 6.19 12.56
CA ALA A 545 -3.43 5.29 12.73
C ALA A 545 -3.23 4.28 13.86
N ILE A 546 -2.05 3.66 13.97
CA ILE A 546 -1.69 2.75 15.07
C ILE A 546 -1.72 3.45 16.43
N ALA A 547 -1.40 4.75 16.47
CA ALA A 547 -1.48 5.58 17.67
C ALA A 547 -2.92 6.02 18.01
N GLY A 548 -3.92 5.70 17.17
CA GLY A 548 -5.31 6.12 17.34
C GLY A 548 -5.61 7.54 16.84
N ASP A 549 -4.66 8.20 16.20
CA ASP A 549 -4.75 9.57 15.69
C ASP A 549 -5.16 9.57 14.21
N LEU A 550 -6.42 9.20 13.96
CA LEU A 550 -6.95 9.07 12.60
C LEU A 550 -6.98 10.41 11.85
N ALA A 551 -7.12 11.53 12.57
CA ALA A 551 -7.12 12.86 11.97
C ALA A 551 -5.77 13.16 11.31
N VAL A 552 -4.65 12.85 11.98
CA VAL A 552 -3.31 12.98 11.38
C VAL A 552 -3.06 11.90 10.33
N ALA A 553 -3.54 10.68 10.56
CA ALA A 553 -3.39 9.58 9.62
C ALA A 553 -4.04 9.87 8.26
N ASP A 554 -5.18 10.57 8.25
CA ASP A 554 -5.94 10.93 7.04
C ASP A 554 -5.38 12.15 6.29
N ARG A 555 -4.45 12.93 6.88
CA ARG A 555 -3.79 14.02 6.15
C ARG A 555 -2.82 13.44 5.13
N VAL A 556 -2.57 14.20 4.07
CA VAL A 556 -1.48 13.94 3.12
C VAL A 556 -0.41 15.00 3.33
N GLU A 557 0.81 14.56 3.67
CA GLU A 557 1.95 15.44 3.94
C GLU A 557 3.14 15.10 3.01
N LEU A 558 2.83 14.69 1.77
CA LEU A 558 3.82 14.40 0.73
C LEU A 558 3.84 15.51 -0.33
N ASP A 559 4.99 16.16 -0.47
CA ASP A 559 5.28 17.09 -1.56
C ASP A 559 6.22 16.42 -2.57
N LEU A 560 5.69 16.09 -3.75
CA LEU A 560 6.45 15.53 -4.86
C LEU A 560 6.21 16.38 -6.12
N PRO A 561 7.25 16.69 -6.90
CA PRO A 561 7.07 17.33 -8.19
C PRO A 561 6.27 16.39 -9.10
N GLU A 562 5.34 16.93 -9.87
CA GLU A 562 4.58 16.16 -10.86
C GLU A 562 5.58 15.47 -11.81
N THR A 563 5.67 14.14 -11.78
CA THR A 563 6.63 13.45 -12.66
C THR A 563 6.05 13.27 -14.05
N GLY A 564 6.53 14.06 -15.01
CA GLY A 564 6.07 14.14 -16.41
C GLY A 564 6.32 12.89 -17.28
N VAL A 565 6.48 11.71 -16.70
CA VAL A 565 6.79 10.50 -17.46
C VAL A 565 5.52 9.72 -17.73
N CYS A 566 5.13 9.70 -19.01
CA CYS A 566 4.04 8.93 -19.63
C CYS A 566 2.64 9.57 -19.74
N SER A 567 2.50 10.89 -19.65
CA SER A 567 1.32 11.60 -20.21
C SER A 567 1.42 11.76 -21.74
N ILE A 568 1.65 10.67 -22.49
CA ILE A 568 1.50 10.65 -23.97
C ILE A 568 0.36 9.70 -24.37
N GLY A 569 -0.70 9.68 -23.57
CA GLY A 569 -1.98 9.02 -23.93
C GLY A 569 -3.11 10.02 -24.18
N ALA A 570 -3.09 11.19 -23.53
CA ALA A 570 -4.20 12.15 -23.60
C ALA A 570 -4.02 13.24 -24.69
N ALA A 571 -2.80 13.52 -25.13
CA ALA A 571 -2.54 14.61 -26.08
C ALA A 571 -2.88 14.27 -27.55
N LEU A 572 -3.07 13.00 -27.91
CA LEU A 572 -3.43 12.58 -29.28
C LEU A 572 -4.94 12.42 -29.52
N ALA A 573 -5.77 12.61 -28.49
CA ALA A 573 -7.24 12.64 -28.63
C ALA A 573 -7.83 14.06 -28.77
N GLY A 574 -7.01 15.10 -28.58
CA GLY A 574 -7.43 16.51 -28.58
C GLY A 574 -7.13 17.31 -29.84
N GLN A 575 -6.40 16.77 -30.82
CA GLN A 575 -6.04 17.47 -32.06
C GLN A 575 -6.68 16.82 -33.30
N LYS A 576 -8.01 16.77 -33.31
CA LYS A 576 -8.82 16.72 -34.54
C LYS A 576 -10.12 17.49 -34.32
N LYS A 577 -10.03 18.81 -34.22
CA LYS A 577 -11.08 19.78 -34.58
C LYS A 577 -10.62 21.20 -34.25
N ALA A 578 -9.94 21.82 -35.21
CA ALA A 578 -10.04 23.24 -35.53
C ALA A 578 -8.90 23.56 -36.51
N GLU A 579 -9.23 23.61 -37.80
CA GLU A 579 -8.83 24.68 -38.73
C GLU A 579 -9.05 24.19 -40.17
N GLY A 580 -9.74 25.01 -40.95
CA GLY A 580 -9.89 24.85 -42.39
C GLY A 580 -11.32 24.90 -42.88
N LEU A 581 -11.96 26.06 -42.82
CA LEU A 581 -12.87 26.55 -43.87
C LEU A 581 -13.10 28.06 -43.66
N SER A 582 -12.17 28.85 -44.18
CA SER A 582 -12.49 30.16 -44.75
C SER A 582 -12.28 30.05 -46.26
N CYS A 583 -13.35 30.28 -47.02
CA CYS A 583 -13.25 30.80 -48.38
C CYS A 583 -14.57 31.49 -48.77
N CYS A 584 -14.44 32.76 -49.16
CA CYS A 584 -15.35 33.63 -49.90
C CYS A 584 -16.59 34.21 -49.19
N GLY A 585 -16.54 35.54 -48.97
CA GLY A 585 -17.67 36.40 -48.59
C GLY A 585 -17.20 37.69 -47.95
#